data_AF-A0A349SIE6-F1
#
_entry.id   AF-A0A349SIE6-F1
#
_cell.length_a   1.000
_cell.length_b   1.000
_cell.length_c   1.000
_cell.angle_alpha   90.00
_cell.angle_beta   90.00
_cell.angle_gamma   90.00
#
_symmetry.space_group_name_H-M   'P 1'
#
loop_
_entity.id
_entity.type
_entity.pdbx_description
1 polymer ?
#
loop_
_entity_poly.entity_id
_entity_poly.type
_entity_poly.pdbx_seq_one_letter_code
_entity_poly.pdbx_strand_id
1 'polypeptide(L)'
;PGLPDLLAWFIVWFIFERYASAEEFLSEFPLLNAWASRMKALGHGYPTPMSPKDALDIAKDALPVGEEQSDSRDPQGIQPGMNACISPVTDSGETPIKGQVRSVSKETVSLTINNNQCGEMAVHFPRVGYRLTLID
;
A
#
# COMPACT_ATOMS: atom_id res chain seq x y z
N PRO A 1 12.83 -1.13 16.36
CA PRO A 1 11.38 -1.18 16.09
C PRO A 1 11.16 -1.90 14.76
N GLY A 2 10.09 -2.69 14.63
CA GLY A 2 9.71 -3.39 13.40
C GLY A 2 8.36 -2.91 12.85
N LEU A 3 7.85 -3.61 11.83
CA LEU A 3 6.53 -3.32 11.27
C LEU A 3 5.39 -3.32 12.32
N PRO A 4 5.35 -4.24 13.30
CA PRO A 4 4.32 -4.20 14.35
C PRO A 4 4.38 -2.93 15.20
N ASP A 5 5.59 -2.40 15.48
CA ASP A 5 5.72 -1.12 16.21
C ASP A 5 5.12 0.04 15.41
N LEU A 6 5.35 0.08 14.09
CA LEU A 6 4.81 1.14 13.22
C LEU A 6 3.28 1.08 13.16
N LEU A 7 2.71 -0.12 13.06
CA LEU A 7 1.26 -0.33 13.05
C LEU A 7 0.61 0.13 14.36
N ALA A 8 1.21 -0.23 15.50
CA ALA A 8 0.74 0.25 16.80
C ALA A 8 0.95 1.77 16.97
N TRP A 9 2.07 2.29 16.46
CA TRP A 9 2.43 3.71 16.62
C TRP A 9 1.41 4.63 15.96
N PHE A 10 0.93 4.30 14.76
CA PHE A 10 -0.11 5.08 14.08
C PHE A 10 -1.34 5.32 14.97
N ILE A 11 -1.81 4.28 15.67
CA ILE A 11 -3.00 4.36 16.54
C ILE A 11 -2.71 5.25 17.75
N VAL A 12 -1.57 5.04 18.40
CA VAL A 12 -1.16 5.79 19.59
C VAL A 12 -0.93 7.26 19.26
N TRP A 13 -0.24 7.54 18.15
CA TRP A 13 -0.07 8.88 17.61
C TRP A 13 -1.41 9.56 17.33
N PHE A 14 -2.37 8.85 16.71
CA PHE A 14 -3.68 9.41 16.41
C PHE A 14 -4.42 9.81 17.69
N ILE A 15 -4.37 8.98 18.74
CA ILE A 15 -4.95 9.33 20.05
C ILE A 15 -4.25 10.57 20.62
N PHE A 16 -2.91 10.58 20.65
CA PHE A 16 -2.14 11.73 21.15
C PHE A 16 -2.55 13.05 20.49
N GLU A 17 -2.70 13.06 19.16
CA GLU A 17 -2.93 14.30 18.41
C GLU A 17 -4.40 14.68 18.29
N ARG A 18 -5.34 13.73 18.40
CA ARG A 18 -6.76 13.96 18.08
C ARG A 18 -7.71 13.80 19.25
N TYR A 19 -7.31 13.14 20.33
CA TYR A 19 -8.16 13.01 21.51
C TYR A 19 -7.90 14.14 22.51
N ALA A 20 -8.95 14.90 22.84
CA ALA A 20 -8.83 16.11 23.66
C ALA A 20 -8.22 15.85 25.06
N SER A 21 -8.48 14.68 25.64
CA SER A 21 -7.96 14.28 26.96
C SER A 21 -6.80 13.29 26.86
N ALA A 22 -6.08 13.27 25.74
CA ALA A 22 -5.01 12.29 25.51
C ALA A 22 -3.91 12.33 26.57
N GLU A 23 -3.49 13.52 27.02
CA GLU A 23 -2.42 13.64 28.02
C GLU A 23 -2.81 13.00 29.36
N GLU A 24 -4.00 13.32 29.88
CA GLU A 24 -4.52 12.72 31.11
C GLU A 24 -4.68 11.20 30.96
N PHE A 25 -5.32 10.76 29.88
CA PHE A 25 -5.53 9.33 29.61
C PHE A 25 -4.21 8.56 29.50
N LEU A 26 -3.20 9.13 28.83
CA LEU A 26 -1.93 8.47 28.59
C LEU A 26 -0.95 8.58 29.77
N SER A 27 -1.21 9.47 30.73
CA SER A 27 -0.39 9.61 31.94
C SER A 27 -0.31 8.31 32.76
N GLU A 28 -1.37 7.48 32.70
CA GLU A 28 -1.45 6.16 33.33
C GLU A 28 -0.51 5.11 32.69
N PHE A 29 0.07 5.39 31.53
CA PHE A 29 0.87 4.43 30.75
C PHE A 29 2.32 4.92 30.50
N PRO A 30 3.16 5.03 31.54
CA PRO A 30 4.50 5.61 31.43
C PRO A 30 5.42 4.85 30.46
N LEU A 31 5.31 3.52 30.39
CA LEU A 31 6.09 2.70 29.45
C LEU A 31 5.65 2.91 28.00
N LEU A 32 4.35 3.12 27.77
CA LEU A 32 3.80 3.44 26.46
C LEU A 32 4.29 4.81 26.00
N ASN A 33 4.29 5.82 26.87
CA ASN A 33 4.79 7.16 26.57
C ASN A 33 6.29 7.15 26.24
N ALA A 34 7.08 6.37 26.99
CA ALA A 34 8.50 6.20 26.70
C ALA A 34 8.73 5.53 25.33
N TRP A 35 7.91 4.52 24.98
CA TRP A 35 7.97 3.88 23.67
C TRP A 35 7.51 4.82 22.54
N ALA A 36 6.40 5.53 22.73
CA ALA A 36 5.86 6.52 21.80
C ALA A 36 6.90 7.62 21.50
N SER A 37 7.62 8.07 22.52
CA SER A 37 8.71 9.03 22.36
C SER A 37 9.84 8.50 21.46
N ARG A 38 10.21 7.21 21.60
CA ARG A 38 11.20 6.57 20.71
C ARG A 38 10.67 6.43 19.28
N MET A 39 9.39 6.09 19.10
CA MET A 39 8.77 5.98 17.78
C MET A 39 8.70 7.35 17.08
N LYS A 40 8.29 8.40 17.80
CA LYS A 40 8.27 9.79 17.29
C LYS A 40 9.66 10.27 16.88
N ALA A 41 10.70 9.90 17.64
CA ALA A 41 12.08 10.29 17.36
C ALA A 41 12.66 9.70 16.06
N LEU A 42 12.05 8.65 15.48
CA LEU A 42 12.45 8.12 14.17
C LEU A 42 12.27 9.15 13.04
N GLY A 43 11.31 10.07 13.19
CA GLY A 43 11.02 11.11 12.21
C GLY A 43 10.51 10.57 10.87
N HIS A 44 10.64 11.39 9.82
CA HIS A 44 10.09 11.12 8.48
C HIS A 44 11.15 11.19 7.37
N GLY A 45 12.43 11.17 7.72
CA GLY A 45 13.54 11.37 6.78
C GLY A 45 13.58 12.79 6.22
N TYR A 46 14.07 12.92 4.98
CA TYR A 46 14.28 14.21 4.30
C TYR A 46 13.54 14.24 2.96
N PRO A 47 12.19 14.41 2.96
CA PRO A 47 11.41 14.44 1.73
C PRO A 47 11.71 15.72 0.93
N THR A 48 11.78 15.59 -0.39
CA THR A 48 11.75 16.73 -1.32
C THR A 48 10.35 16.86 -1.90
N PRO A 49 9.71 18.04 -1.86
CA PRO A 49 8.37 18.23 -2.42
C PRO A 49 8.32 17.91 -3.92
N MET A 50 7.23 17.31 -4.37
CA MET A 50 6.93 17.01 -5.77
C MET A 50 5.48 17.39 -6.05
N SER A 51 5.21 18.04 -7.19
CA SER A 51 3.83 18.35 -7.56
C SER A 51 3.13 17.10 -8.09
N PRO A 52 1.79 17.01 -7.97
CA PRO A 52 1.04 15.91 -8.59
C PRO A 52 1.25 15.81 -10.11
N LYS A 53 1.45 16.95 -10.79
CA LYS A 53 1.74 16.97 -12.23
C LYS A 53 3.08 16.32 -12.53
N ASP A 54 4.13 16.70 -11.81
CA ASP A 54 5.47 16.16 -12.05
C ASP A 54 5.49 14.64 -11.82
N ALA A 55 4.75 14.14 -10.82
CA ALA A 55 4.62 12.70 -10.58
C ALA A 55 3.96 11.96 -11.76
N LEU A 56 2.92 12.53 -12.36
CA LEU A 56 2.26 11.96 -13.54
C LEU A 56 3.15 12.01 -14.78
N ASP A 57 3.87 13.11 -14.98
CA ASP A 57 4.82 13.27 -16.09
C ASP A 57 5.97 12.24 -15.97
N ILE A 58 6.52 12.05 -14.76
CA ILE A 58 7.53 11.00 -14.51
C ILE A 58 6.99 9.60 -14.82
N ALA A 59 5.77 9.29 -14.38
CA ALA A 59 5.16 7.99 -14.66
C ALA A 59 4.97 7.77 -16.17
N LYS A 60 4.56 8.83 -16.90
CA LYS A 60 4.35 8.79 -18.34
C LYS A 60 5.64 8.61 -19.15
N ASP A 61 6.73 9.19 -18.68
CA ASP A 61 8.05 9.12 -19.33
C ASP A 61 8.83 7.85 -18.93
N ALA A 62 8.29 7.04 -18.02
CA ALA A 62 8.86 5.79 -17.56
C ALA A 62 8.09 4.58 -18.12
N LEU A 63 8.71 3.40 -18.01
CA LEU A 63 8.05 2.10 -18.24
C LEU A 63 8.12 1.26 -16.98
N PRO A 64 7.12 0.40 -16.71
CA PRO A 64 7.15 -0.51 -15.57
C PRO A 64 8.40 -1.39 -15.57
N VAL A 65 9.15 -1.35 -14.47
CA VAL A 65 10.36 -2.17 -14.27
C VAL A 65 9.98 -3.47 -13.57
N GLY A 66 10.64 -4.58 -13.94
CA GLY A 66 10.43 -5.91 -13.37
C GLY A 66 9.80 -6.87 -14.39
N GLU A 67 10.30 -8.10 -14.39
CA GLU A 67 9.87 -9.15 -15.31
C GLU A 67 8.45 -9.62 -14.98
N GLU A 68 7.76 -10.16 -15.99
CA GLU A 68 6.58 -10.97 -15.74
C GLU A 68 6.96 -12.17 -14.87
N GLN A 69 6.17 -12.42 -13.83
CA GLN A 69 6.48 -13.47 -12.87
C GLN A 69 5.26 -14.33 -12.60
N SER A 70 5.40 -15.63 -12.83
CA SER A 70 4.42 -16.64 -12.46
C SER A 70 4.75 -17.30 -11.11
N ASP A 71 3.73 -17.89 -10.49
CA ASP A 71 3.89 -18.80 -9.37
C ASP A 71 3.15 -20.10 -9.70
N SER A 72 3.91 -21.16 -9.93
CA SER A 72 3.36 -22.50 -10.20
C SER A 72 2.48 -23.05 -9.07
N ARG A 73 2.57 -22.47 -7.87
CA ARG A 73 1.76 -22.82 -6.70
C ARG A 73 0.70 -21.78 -6.39
N ASP A 74 0.40 -20.88 -7.32
CA ASP A 74 -0.71 -19.95 -7.15
C ASP A 74 -2.00 -20.75 -6.93
N PRO A 75 -2.70 -20.55 -5.80
CA PRO A 75 -3.86 -21.36 -5.43
C PRO A 75 -5.07 -21.15 -6.34
N GLN A 76 -5.08 -20.08 -7.14
CA GLN A 76 -6.14 -19.76 -8.10
C GLN A 76 -5.73 -20.08 -9.55
N GLY A 77 -4.51 -20.58 -9.76
CA GLY A 77 -3.97 -20.86 -11.10
C GLY A 77 -3.70 -19.61 -11.94
N ILE A 78 -3.60 -18.43 -11.32
CA ILE A 78 -3.47 -17.16 -12.03
C ILE A 78 -2.07 -17.03 -12.62
N GLN A 79 -2.00 -16.57 -13.88
CA GLN A 79 -0.76 -16.42 -14.63
C GLN A 79 -0.64 -15.00 -15.22
N PRO A 80 0.59 -14.53 -15.50
CA PRO A 80 0.80 -13.35 -16.33
C PRO A 80 0.03 -13.43 -17.65
N GLY A 81 -0.45 -12.28 -18.12
CA GLY A 81 -1.24 -12.14 -19.35
C GLY A 81 -2.76 -12.29 -19.17
N MET A 82 -3.24 -12.85 -18.06
CA MET A 82 -4.68 -12.96 -17.78
C MET A 82 -5.30 -11.59 -17.46
N ASN A 83 -6.52 -11.33 -17.89
CA ASN A 83 -7.26 -10.15 -17.47
C ASN A 83 -7.85 -10.36 -16.08
N ALA A 84 -7.69 -9.37 -15.19
CA ALA A 84 -8.20 -9.45 -13.83
C ALA A 84 -8.70 -8.11 -13.28
N CYS A 85 -9.51 -8.23 -12.24
CA CYS A 85 -10.04 -7.14 -11.43
C CYS A 85 -9.60 -7.35 -9.98
N ILE A 86 -8.98 -6.34 -9.37
CA ILE A 86 -8.62 -6.32 -7.95
C ILE A 86 -9.50 -5.33 -7.22
N SER A 87 -10.14 -5.79 -6.16
CA SER A 87 -10.97 -4.99 -5.27
C SER A 87 -10.56 -5.20 -3.81
N PRO A 88 -10.64 -4.19 -2.94
CA PRO A 88 -10.50 -4.42 -1.51
C PRO A 88 -11.61 -5.35 -1.01
N VAL A 89 -11.32 -6.17 0.00
CA VAL A 89 -12.31 -7.06 0.63
C VAL A 89 -13.22 -6.32 1.62
N THR A 90 -12.82 -5.11 2.02
CA THR A 90 -13.57 -4.23 2.93
C THR A 90 -14.26 -3.12 2.15
N ASP A 91 -15.33 -2.56 2.72
CA ASP A 91 -15.99 -1.37 2.17
C ASP A 91 -15.16 -0.11 2.48
N SER A 92 -14.04 0.05 1.78
CA SER A 92 -13.13 1.19 1.94
C SER A 92 -13.46 2.37 1.03
N GLY A 93 -14.46 2.24 0.15
CA GLY A 93 -14.76 3.22 -0.90
C GLY A 93 -13.75 3.27 -2.05
N GLU A 94 -12.72 2.41 -2.05
CA GLU A 94 -11.78 2.28 -3.16
C GLU A 94 -12.46 1.68 -4.39
N THR A 95 -12.12 2.21 -5.56
CA THR A 95 -12.63 1.69 -6.84
C THR A 95 -11.83 0.46 -7.27
N PRO A 96 -12.49 -0.62 -7.72
CA PRO A 96 -11.81 -1.78 -8.29
C PRO A 96 -10.89 -1.42 -9.45
N ILE A 97 -9.70 -2.02 -9.48
CA ILE A 97 -8.70 -1.82 -10.53
C ILE A 97 -8.73 -3.01 -11.48
N LYS A 98 -8.92 -2.72 -12.78
CA LYS A 98 -8.90 -3.72 -13.86
C LYS A 98 -7.63 -3.57 -14.68
N GLY A 99 -7.04 -4.69 -15.06
CA GLY A 99 -5.82 -4.72 -15.86
C GLY A 99 -5.42 -6.13 -16.23
N GLN A 100 -4.25 -6.24 -16.84
CA GLN A 100 -3.64 -7.53 -17.17
C GLN A 100 -2.68 -7.94 -16.06
N VAL A 101 -2.77 -9.17 -15.59
CA VAL A 101 -1.84 -9.71 -14.59
C VAL A 101 -0.42 -9.65 -15.14
N ARG A 102 0.48 -9.01 -14.40
CA ARG A 102 1.90 -8.90 -14.74
C ARG A 102 2.74 -9.83 -13.88
N SER A 103 2.52 -9.83 -12.58
CA SER A 103 3.23 -10.72 -11.66
C SER A 103 2.33 -11.27 -10.57
N VAL A 104 2.60 -12.51 -10.17
CA VAL A 104 1.97 -13.18 -9.05
C VAL A 104 3.03 -13.85 -8.17
N SER A 105 2.83 -13.75 -6.86
CA SER A 105 3.57 -14.49 -5.84
C SER A 105 2.62 -14.90 -4.72
N LYS A 106 3.12 -15.61 -3.71
CA LYS A 106 2.34 -15.95 -2.51
C LYS A 106 1.93 -14.70 -1.68
N GLU A 107 2.67 -13.59 -1.75
CA GLU A 107 2.37 -12.35 -1.01
C GLU A 107 1.67 -11.27 -1.83
N THR A 108 1.97 -11.17 -3.12
CA THR A 108 1.63 -10.02 -3.95
C THR A 108 1.10 -10.40 -5.32
N VAL A 109 0.33 -9.49 -5.91
CA VAL A 109 -0.09 -9.53 -7.32
C VAL A 109 0.09 -8.15 -7.90
N SER A 110 0.51 -8.05 -9.17
CA SER A 110 0.52 -6.78 -9.89
C SER A 110 -0.26 -6.85 -11.19
N LEU A 111 -0.89 -5.72 -11.55
CA LEU A 111 -1.59 -5.54 -12.82
C LEU A 111 -0.88 -4.47 -13.65
N THR A 112 -0.68 -4.75 -14.94
CA THR A 112 -0.40 -3.72 -15.94
C THR A 112 -1.72 -3.01 -16.29
N ILE A 113 -1.74 -1.69 -16.18
CA ILE A 113 -2.86 -0.82 -16.57
C ILE A 113 -2.38 0.29 -17.49
N ASN A 114 -3.27 0.80 -18.34
CA ASN A 114 -3.02 1.97 -19.17
C ASN A 114 -3.91 3.13 -18.70
N ASN A 115 -3.31 4.30 -18.52
CA ASN A 115 -4.00 5.52 -18.10
C ASN A 115 -3.64 6.69 -19.01
N ASN A 116 -4.62 7.51 -19.39
CA ASN A 116 -4.41 8.62 -20.32
C ASN A 116 -3.47 9.71 -19.79
N GLN A 117 -3.33 9.86 -18.47
CA GLN A 117 -2.51 10.89 -17.85
C GLN A 117 -1.08 10.42 -17.59
N CYS A 118 -0.88 9.16 -17.24
CA CYS A 118 0.41 8.62 -16.78
C CYS A 118 0.91 7.40 -17.57
N GLY A 119 0.29 7.02 -18.68
CA GLY A 119 0.77 5.95 -19.54
C GLY A 119 0.54 4.54 -18.97
N GLU A 120 1.46 3.63 -19.30
CA GLU A 120 1.44 2.25 -18.81
C GLU A 120 2.03 2.18 -17.39
N MET A 121 1.33 1.52 -16.47
CA MET A 121 1.77 1.37 -15.09
C MET A 121 1.63 -0.09 -14.62
N ALA A 122 2.55 -0.54 -13.77
CA ALA A 122 2.36 -1.73 -12.95
C ALA A 122 1.89 -1.32 -11.56
N VAL A 123 0.68 -1.73 -11.17
CA VAL A 123 0.10 -1.46 -9.86
C VAL A 123 0.22 -2.72 -9.01
N HIS A 124 0.90 -2.61 -7.87
CA HIS A 124 1.20 -3.74 -6.99
C HIS A 124 0.25 -3.77 -5.79
N PHE A 125 -0.28 -4.95 -5.49
CA PHE A 125 -1.19 -5.20 -4.38
C PHE A 125 -0.66 -6.34 -3.51
N PRO A 126 -0.80 -6.25 -2.17
CA PRO A 126 -0.73 -7.43 -1.33
C PRO A 126 -1.95 -8.32 -1.61
N ARG A 127 -1.82 -9.63 -1.41
CA ARG A 127 -2.98 -10.53 -1.47
C ARG A 127 -3.92 -10.36 -0.29
N VAL A 128 -3.35 -10.18 0.91
CA VAL A 128 -4.14 -9.97 2.12
C VAL A 128 -4.84 -8.63 2.00
N GLY A 129 -6.16 -8.63 2.21
CA GLY A 129 -6.99 -7.42 2.12
C GLY A 129 -7.60 -7.18 0.73
N TYR A 130 -7.24 -7.97 -0.28
CA TYR A 130 -7.74 -7.80 -1.64
C TYR A 130 -8.35 -9.10 -2.20
N ARG A 131 -9.41 -8.93 -2.99
CA ARG A 131 -10.00 -9.97 -3.82
C ARG A 131 -9.54 -9.76 -5.25
N LEU A 132 -8.99 -10.81 -5.83
CA LEU A 132 -8.61 -10.89 -7.23
C LEU A 132 -9.64 -11.76 -7.96
N THR A 133 -10.20 -11.25 -9.05
CA THR A 133 -11.19 -11.96 -9.85
C THR A 133 -10.75 -11.91 -11.31
N LEU A 134 -10.68 -13.06 -11.98
CA LEU A 134 -10.45 -13.11 -13.43
C LEU A 134 -11.66 -12.52 -14.17
N ILE A 135 -11.39 -11.80 -15.24
CA ILE A 135 -12.41 -11.20 -16.11
C ILE A 135 -12.10 -11.59 -17.56
N ASP A 136 -13.14 -11.68 -18.39
CA ASP A 136 -12.99 -11.94 -19.82
C ASP A 136 -12.35 -10.74 -20.55
#